data_AF-A0A662JDR9-F1
#
_entry.id   AF-A0A662JDR9-F1
#
_cell.length_a   1.000
_cell.length_b   1.000
_cell.length_c   1.000
_cell.angle_alpha   90.00
_cell.angle_beta   90.00
_cell.angle_gamma   90.00
#
_symmetry.space_group_name_H-M   'P 1'
#
loop_
_entity.id
_entity.type
_entity.pdbx_description
1 polymer ?
#
loop_
_entity_poly.entity_id
_entity_poly.type
_entity_poly.pdbx_seq_one_letter_code
_entity_poly.pdbx_strand_id
1 'polypeptide(L)'
;MESRKERKLRDEVEELISKLKDESSNLKAYAALIERLKEALGEELDRLVGPPPSLPKELLEPSTVVVSPEDKEIKLDLEGLEREVQEGFRHVSGEKLKAIINGAVNAAEATEDECIKYLETAVNALLTDTENLLRPFKGDARFNDLLATVEKAKSLLSSTLNLKSLDEAIGLLLCVRGVLDKLKPEALMMLRSTASSLLNESRAVKEEAERVGVRPPDTEEATSLAEKMVEVTSEASWESISYYQRELEETLKQLRDFKDSMSRLEVLRHIDEAVDYVTSKLPELRGEVVEAKRKLKDLIEEAKQGRMLSSSDVDEAVGEVEEAFMKAGANKLLKEVKELYRELRKKLGGRCEVEEPPQELKGRALIERLEEMAKCKEKLERLVKSMVGGPARTSSVEELREALKEAKEGPPSTS
;
A
#
# COMPACT_ATOMS: atom_id res chain seq x y z
N MET A 1 -80.35 -27.33 -1.86
CA MET A 1 -80.04 -26.15 -1.03
C MET A 1 -78.89 -26.57 -0.12
N GLU A 2 -77.73 -25.92 -0.22
CA GLU A 2 -76.60 -26.16 0.71
C GLU A 2 -77.02 -25.89 2.15
N SER A 3 -76.56 -26.75 3.05
CA SER A 3 -76.72 -26.60 4.49
C SER A 3 -75.88 -25.42 5.01
N ARG A 4 -76.36 -24.71 6.06
CA ARG A 4 -75.54 -23.68 6.75
C ARG A 4 -74.18 -24.21 7.23
N LYS A 5 -74.11 -25.49 7.61
CA LYS A 5 -72.85 -26.14 8.04
C LYS A 5 -71.89 -26.37 6.88
N GLU A 6 -72.45 -26.69 5.71
CA GLU A 6 -71.70 -26.99 4.49
C GLU A 6 -71.08 -25.73 3.89
N ARG A 7 -71.82 -24.61 3.88
CA ARG A 7 -71.25 -23.29 3.53
C ARG A 7 -70.11 -22.89 4.46
N LYS A 8 -70.30 -23.05 5.77
CA LYS A 8 -69.24 -22.70 6.74
C LYS A 8 -67.98 -23.53 6.55
N LEU A 9 -68.13 -24.83 6.31
CA LEU A 9 -66.99 -25.72 6.03
C LEU A 9 -66.28 -25.34 4.73
N ARG A 10 -67.04 -24.96 3.69
CA ARG A 10 -66.51 -24.46 2.43
C ARG A 10 -65.68 -23.19 2.63
N ASP A 11 -66.22 -22.19 3.33
CA ASP A 11 -65.50 -20.94 3.64
C ASP A 11 -64.20 -21.22 4.41
N GLU A 12 -64.24 -22.09 5.43
CA GLU A 12 -63.06 -22.49 6.21
C GLU A 12 -61.99 -23.20 5.36
N VAL A 13 -62.41 -24.01 4.39
CA VAL A 13 -61.48 -24.69 3.47
C VAL A 13 -60.90 -23.73 2.43
N GLU A 14 -61.68 -22.79 1.90
CA GLU A 14 -61.21 -21.73 0.98
C GLU A 14 -60.14 -20.86 1.66
N GLU A 15 -60.36 -20.47 2.92
CA GLU A 15 -59.38 -19.72 3.71
C GLU A 15 -58.07 -20.49 3.90
N LEU A 16 -58.15 -21.79 4.22
CA LEU A 16 -56.98 -22.66 4.38
C LEU A 16 -56.22 -22.86 3.05
N ILE A 17 -56.92 -22.94 1.92
CA ILE A 17 -56.28 -23.01 0.60
C ILE A 17 -55.54 -21.71 0.29
N SER A 18 -56.15 -20.55 0.58
CA SER A 18 -55.48 -19.26 0.41
C SER A 18 -54.21 -19.18 1.25
N LYS A 19 -54.29 -19.59 2.52
CA LYS A 19 -53.13 -19.63 3.41
C LYS A 19 -52.04 -20.57 2.87
N LEU A 20 -52.40 -21.76 2.42
CA LEU A 20 -51.46 -22.71 1.84
C LEU A 20 -50.76 -22.16 0.58
N LYS A 21 -51.46 -21.35 -0.23
CA LYS A 21 -50.86 -20.67 -1.40
C LYS A 21 -49.82 -19.63 -0.97
N ASP A 22 -50.15 -18.83 0.03
CA ASP A 22 -49.24 -17.82 0.57
C ASP A 22 -47.97 -18.50 1.14
N GLU A 23 -48.14 -19.56 1.94
CA GLU A 23 -47.02 -20.33 2.50
C GLU A 23 -46.16 -21.01 1.42
N SER A 24 -46.78 -21.61 0.40
CA SER A 24 -46.05 -22.20 -0.74
C SER A 24 -45.25 -21.14 -1.50
N SER A 25 -45.79 -19.93 -1.65
CA SER A 25 -45.07 -18.81 -2.28
C SER A 25 -43.87 -18.36 -1.44
N ASN A 26 -44.03 -18.27 -0.11
CA ASN A 26 -42.94 -17.93 0.80
C ASN A 26 -41.82 -18.98 0.76
N LEU A 27 -42.16 -20.27 0.84
CA LEU A 27 -41.19 -21.37 0.74
C LEU A 27 -40.41 -21.35 -0.57
N LYS A 28 -41.04 -21.02 -1.70
CA LYS A 28 -40.34 -20.83 -2.98
C LYS A 28 -39.36 -19.68 -2.94
N ALA A 29 -39.72 -18.57 -2.30
CA ALA A 29 -38.82 -17.44 -2.16
C ALA A 29 -37.63 -17.76 -1.24
N TYR A 30 -37.86 -18.45 -0.11
CA TYR A 30 -36.77 -18.93 0.75
C TYR A 30 -35.83 -19.89 0.00
N ALA A 31 -36.38 -20.83 -0.76
CA ALA A 31 -35.59 -21.74 -1.58
C ALA A 31 -34.69 -20.99 -2.58
N ALA A 32 -35.23 -19.96 -3.24
CA ALA A 32 -34.46 -19.13 -4.16
C ALA A 32 -33.31 -18.37 -3.46
N LEU A 33 -33.53 -17.87 -2.23
CA LEU A 33 -32.47 -17.22 -1.45
C LEU A 33 -31.38 -18.20 -1.03
N ILE A 34 -31.75 -19.41 -0.59
CA ILE A 34 -30.81 -20.47 -0.24
C ILE A 34 -29.96 -20.86 -1.45
N GLU A 35 -30.57 -21.07 -2.61
CA GLU A 35 -29.82 -21.40 -3.83
C GLU A 35 -28.88 -20.27 -4.25
N ARG A 36 -29.32 -19.01 -4.16
CA ARG A 36 -28.45 -17.86 -4.46
C ARG A 36 -27.25 -17.76 -3.50
N LEU A 37 -27.43 -18.10 -2.23
CA LEU A 37 -26.31 -18.20 -1.27
C LEU A 37 -25.37 -19.36 -1.63
N LYS A 38 -25.90 -20.52 -2.00
CA LYS A 38 -25.09 -21.66 -2.45
C LYS A 38 -24.32 -21.38 -3.73
N GLU A 39 -24.91 -20.71 -4.72
CA GLU A 39 -24.21 -20.34 -5.95
C GLU A 39 -23.03 -19.40 -5.67
N ALA A 40 -23.19 -18.50 -4.70
CA ALA A 40 -22.16 -17.53 -4.37
C ALA A 40 -21.06 -18.07 -3.44
N LEU A 41 -21.39 -18.99 -2.55
CA LEU A 41 -20.49 -19.46 -1.48
C LEU A 41 -20.07 -20.94 -1.64
N GLY A 42 -20.83 -21.72 -2.40
CA GLY A 42 -20.56 -23.13 -2.65
C GLY A 42 -20.32 -23.93 -1.38
N GLU A 43 -19.20 -24.67 -1.35
CA GLU A 43 -18.76 -25.48 -0.21
C GLU A 43 -18.48 -24.66 1.06
N GLU A 44 -18.25 -23.35 0.94
CA GLU A 44 -17.98 -22.47 2.09
C GLU A 44 -19.23 -22.29 2.96
N LEU A 45 -20.42 -22.24 2.34
CA LEU A 45 -21.69 -22.16 3.07
C LEU A 45 -21.97 -23.42 3.88
N ASP A 46 -21.75 -24.59 3.29
CA ASP A 46 -21.97 -25.88 3.95
C ASP A 46 -21.05 -26.06 5.15
N ARG A 47 -19.81 -25.55 5.08
CA ARG A 47 -18.86 -25.56 6.22
C ARG A 47 -19.27 -24.59 7.33
N LEU A 48 -19.85 -23.45 6.97
CA LEU A 48 -20.23 -22.40 7.91
C LEU A 48 -21.53 -22.69 8.66
N VAL A 49 -22.51 -23.31 7.98
CA VAL A 49 -23.89 -23.40 8.48
C VAL A 49 -24.39 -24.85 8.51
N GLY A 50 -23.90 -25.70 7.61
CA GLY A 50 -24.41 -27.04 7.38
C GLY A 50 -25.45 -27.11 6.24
N PRO A 51 -26.02 -28.31 6.01
CA PRO A 51 -26.93 -28.53 4.90
C PRO A 51 -28.26 -27.77 5.08
N PRO A 52 -28.89 -27.33 3.99
CA PRO A 52 -30.18 -26.64 4.04
C PRO A 52 -31.30 -27.58 4.52
N PRO A 53 -32.39 -27.02 5.08
CA PRO A 53 -33.56 -27.79 5.46
C PRO A 53 -34.17 -28.53 4.26
N SER A 54 -34.74 -29.70 4.53
CA SER A 54 -35.38 -30.52 3.51
C SER A 54 -36.73 -29.91 3.14
N LEU A 55 -36.79 -29.21 2.01
CA LEU A 55 -38.03 -28.61 1.56
C LEU A 55 -39.04 -29.72 1.14
N PRO A 56 -40.27 -29.71 1.66
CA PRO A 56 -41.29 -30.68 1.31
C PRO A 56 -41.62 -30.55 -0.18
N LYS A 57 -41.23 -31.57 -0.95
CA LYS A 57 -41.45 -31.64 -2.40
C LYS A 57 -42.92 -31.48 -2.77
N GLU A 58 -43.82 -31.94 -1.91
CA GLU A 58 -45.29 -31.87 -2.06
C GLU A 58 -45.87 -30.44 -1.96
N LEU A 59 -45.08 -29.48 -1.46
CA LEU A 59 -45.44 -28.06 -1.37
C LEU A 59 -44.73 -27.19 -2.43
N LEU A 60 -43.63 -27.70 -2.99
CA LEU A 60 -42.89 -27.10 -4.10
C LEU A 60 -43.43 -27.55 -5.46
N GLU A 61 -43.82 -28.82 -5.56
CA GLU A 61 -44.53 -29.45 -6.67
C GLU A 61 -46.00 -29.61 -6.27
N PRO A 62 -46.95 -29.32 -7.18
CA PRO A 62 -48.35 -29.20 -6.81
C PRO A 62 -49.02 -30.56 -6.70
N SER A 63 -48.73 -31.43 -5.71
CA SER A 63 -49.56 -32.63 -5.54
C SER A 63 -49.65 -33.11 -4.11
N THR A 64 -50.86 -33.08 -3.54
CA THR A 64 -51.23 -33.73 -2.28
C THR A 64 -51.98 -35.02 -2.62
N VAL A 65 -51.50 -36.17 -2.13
CA VAL A 65 -52.21 -37.45 -2.33
C VAL A 65 -53.39 -37.51 -1.37
N VAL A 66 -54.61 -37.62 -1.90
CA VAL A 66 -55.85 -37.77 -1.14
C VAL A 66 -56.49 -39.11 -1.46
N VAL A 67 -56.62 -39.99 -0.48
CA VAL A 67 -57.30 -41.28 -0.66
C VAL A 67 -58.82 -41.04 -0.68
N SER A 68 -59.51 -41.42 -1.76
CA SER A 68 -60.97 -41.27 -1.87
C SER A 68 -61.72 -42.25 -0.94
N PRO A 69 -63.04 -42.09 -0.75
CA PRO A 69 -63.88 -43.06 -0.03
C PRO A 69 -63.94 -44.45 -0.70
N GLU A 70 -63.50 -44.57 -1.95
CA GLU A 70 -63.45 -45.79 -2.75
C GLU A 70 -62.05 -46.46 -2.77
N ASP A 71 -61.15 -46.08 -1.85
CA ASP A 71 -59.75 -46.56 -1.77
C ASP A 71 -58.93 -46.30 -3.05
N LYS A 72 -59.25 -45.24 -3.80
CA LYS A 72 -58.39 -44.76 -4.91
C LYS A 72 -57.56 -43.59 -4.42
N GLU A 73 -56.23 -43.69 -4.57
CA GLU A 73 -55.32 -42.56 -4.38
C GLU A 73 -55.57 -41.51 -5.49
N ILE A 74 -56.14 -40.37 -5.12
CA ILE A 74 -56.32 -39.22 -5.99
C ILE A 74 -55.25 -38.21 -5.63
N LYS A 75 -54.29 -37.96 -6.53
CA LYS A 75 -53.38 -36.83 -6.38
C LYS A 75 -54.14 -35.56 -6.75
N LEU A 76 -54.39 -34.70 -5.77
CA LEU A 76 -54.97 -33.38 -5.99
C LEU A 76 -53.88 -32.32 -5.82
N ASP A 77 -53.67 -31.54 -6.87
CA ASP A 77 -52.89 -30.32 -6.84
C ASP A 77 -53.67 -29.17 -6.16
N LEU A 78 -53.05 -28.01 -5.95
CA LEU A 78 -53.72 -26.83 -5.41
C LEU A 78 -54.97 -26.46 -6.23
N GLU A 79 -54.90 -26.57 -7.55
CA GLU A 79 -56.04 -26.34 -8.45
C GLU A 79 -57.15 -27.40 -8.29
N GLY A 80 -56.77 -28.66 -8.05
CA GLY A 80 -57.67 -29.78 -7.77
C GLY A 80 -58.37 -29.66 -6.42
N LEU A 81 -57.69 -29.13 -5.40
CA LEU A 81 -58.28 -28.79 -4.11
C LEU A 81 -59.31 -27.68 -4.26
N GLU A 82 -59.01 -26.62 -5.02
CA GLU A 82 -59.97 -25.56 -5.33
C GLU A 82 -61.17 -26.08 -6.12
N ARG A 83 -60.94 -26.99 -7.06
CA ARG A 83 -62.01 -27.60 -7.86
C ARG A 83 -62.94 -28.43 -7.00
N GLU A 84 -62.42 -29.23 -6.06
CA GLU A 84 -63.26 -29.98 -5.11
C GLU A 84 -64.16 -29.06 -4.27
N VAL A 85 -63.61 -27.94 -3.82
CA VAL A 85 -64.36 -26.94 -3.05
C VAL A 85 -65.42 -26.27 -3.91
N GLN A 86 -65.09 -25.92 -5.17
CA GLN A 86 -66.02 -25.31 -6.13
C GLN A 86 -67.17 -26.24 -6.49
N GLU A 87 -66.88 -27.53 -6.65
CA GLU A 87 -67.85 -28.57 -7.01
C GLU A 87 -68.67 -29.09 -5.82
N GLY A 88 -68.36 -28.66 -4.59
CA GLY A 88 -69.09 -29.03 -3.37
C GLY A 88 -68.71 -30.39 -2.82
N PHE A 89 -67.40 -30.69 -2.75
CA PHE A 89 -66.85 -31.91 -2.12
C PHE A 89 -67.32 -33.22 -2.79
N ARG A 90 -67.36 -33.23 -4.13
CA ARG A 90 -67.91 -34.35 -4.91
C ARG A 90 -67.14 -35.65 -4.74
N HIS A 91 -65.82 -35.58 -4.62
CA HIS A 91 -64.96 -36.76 -4.63
C HIS A 91 -64.29 -37.02 -3.27
N VAL A 92 -64.17 -35.99 -2.43
CA VAL A 92 -63.58 -36.09 -1.08
C VAL A 92 -64.44 -35.32 -0.09
N SER A 93 -64.69 -35.87 1.10
CA SER A 93 -65.46 -35.16 2.13
C SER A 93 -64.75 -33.89 2.61
N GLY A 94 -65.51 -32.81 2.82
CA GLY A 94 -64.95 -31.52 3.24
C GLY A 94 -64.14 -31.57 4.54
N GLU A 95 -64.54 -32.41 5.51
CA GLU A 95 -63.78 -32.60 6.76
C GLU A 95 -62.42 -33.27 6.52
N LYS A 96 -62.35 -34.24 5.59
CA LYS A 96 -61.10 -34.90 5.21
C LYS A 96 -60.20 -33.95 4.44
N LEU A 97 -60.78 -33.16 3.52
CA LEU A 97 -60.05 -32.14 2.76
C LEU A 97 -59.48 -31.07 3.69
N LYS A 98 -60.28 -30.57 4.64
CA LYS A 98 -59.87 -29.63 5.68
C LYS A 98 -58.71 -30.17 6.52
N ALA A 99 -58.80 -31.42 6.99
CA ALA A 99 -57.72 -32.02 7.79
C ALA A 99 -56.41 -32.14 7.02
N ILE A 100 -56.48 -32.47 5.72
CA ILE A 100 -55.31 -32.58 4.83
C ILE A 100 -54.67 -31.21 4.59
N ILE A 101 -55.47 -30.20 4.21
CA ILE A 101 -54.95 -28.85 3.95
C ILE A 101 -54.38 -28.26 5.23
N ASN A 102 -55.05 -28.42 6.37
CA ASN A 102 -54.53 -27.94 7.65
C ASN A 102 -53.22 -28.64 8.05
N GLY A 103 -53.08 -29.93 7.75
CA GLY A 103 -51.81 -30.65 7.91
C GLY A 103 -50.70 -30.11 7.01
N ALA A 104 -51.01 -29.79 5.75
CA ALA A 104 -50.09 -29.19 4.80
C ALA A 104 -49.66 -27.78 5.20
N VAL A 105 -50.59 -26.94 5.68
CA VAL A 105 -50.31 -25.60 6.22
C VAL A 105 -49.37 -25.70 7.42
N ASN A 106 -49.68 -26.55 8.40
CA ASN A 106 -48.82 -26.72 9.58
C ASN A 106 -47.40 -27.20 9.20
N ALA A 107 -47.29 -28.09 8.21
CA ALA A 107 -45.99 -28.55 7.70
C ALA A 107 -45.23 -27.43 6.97
N ALA A 108 -45.95 -26.59 6.20
CA ALA A 108 -45.38 -25.44 5.52
C ALA A 108 -44.85 -24.40 6.52
N GLU A 109 -45.65 -24.03 7.52
CA GLU A 109 -45.26 -23.11 8.61
C GLU A 109 -44.04 -23.62 9.39
N ALA A 110 -44.02 -24.91 9.75
CA ALA A 110 -42.86 -25.50 10.42
C ALA A 110 -41.59 -25.47 9.54
N THR A 111 -41.73 -25.67 8.23
CA THR A 111 -40.62 -25.58 7.29
C THR A 111 -40.16 -24.15 7.09
N GLU A 112 -41.08 -23.18 7.07
CA GLU A 112 -40.76 -21.75 7.00
C GLU A 112 -39.90 -21.35 8.19
N ASP A 113 -40.28 -21.72 9.42
CA ASP A 113 -39.49 -21.46 10.62
C ASP A 113 -38.06 -22.03 10.52
N GLU A 114 -37.90 -23.23 9.95
CA GLU A 114 -36.58 -23.82 9.71
C GLU A 114 -35.79 -23.07 8.64
N CYS A 115 -36.44 -22.65 7.56
CA CYS A 115 -35.82 -21.87 6.48
C CYS A 115 -35.35 -20.50 6.97
N ILE A 116 -36.17 -19.81 7.76
CA ILE A 116 -35.81 -18.50 8.35
C ILE A 116 -34.59 -18.66 9.25
N LYS A 117 -34.59 -19.64 10.18
CA LYS A 117 -33.43 -19.90 11.06
C LYS A 117 -32.17 -20.24 10.27
N TYR A 118 -32.30 -21.04 9.22
CA TYR A 118 -31.18 -21.38 8.34
C TYR A 118 -30.63 -20.14 7.65
N LEU A 119 -31.49 -19.33 7.02
CA LEU A 119 -31.11 -18.10 6.33
C LEU A 119 -30.52 -17.08 7.30
N GLU A 120 -31.09 -16.90 8.48
CA GLU A 120 -30.53 -16.03 9.53
C GLU A 120 -29.11 -16.46 9.90
N THR A 121 -28.89 -17.74 10.14
CA THR A 121 -27.57 -18.28 10.47
C THR A 121 -26.60 -18.09 9.31
N ALA A 122 -27.04 -18.39 8.08
CA ALA A 122 -26.25 -18.23 6.87
C ALA A 122 -25.85 -16.80 6.58
N VAL A 123 -26.78 -15.86 6.70
CA VAL A 123 -26.51 -14.45 6.43
C VAL A 123 -25.64 -13.84 7.54
N ASN A 124 -25.80 -14.25 8.80
CA ASN A 124 -24.91 -13.82 9.88
C ASN A 124 -23.49 -14.38 9.72
N ALA A 125 -23.34 -15.64 9.28
CA ALA A 125 -22.05 -16.21 8.95
C ALA A 125 -21.40 -15.47 7.77
N LEU A 126 -22.16 -15.20 6.70
CA LEU A 126 -21.71 -14.41 5.55
C LEU A 126 -21.28 -12.99 5.94
N LEU A 127 -22.06 -12.33 6.79
CA LEU A 127 -21.75 -11.01 7.32
C LEU A 127 -20.41 -11.04 8.07
N THR A 128 -20.25 -11.99 9.00
CA THR A 128 -19.04 -12.13 9.80
C THR A 128 -17.82 -12.38 8.93
N ASP A 129 -17.95 -13.27 7.95
CA ASP A 129 -16.86 -13.56 7.02
C ASP A 129 -16.51 -12.34 6.15
N THR A 130 -17.51 -11.64 5.63
CA THR A 130 -17.30 -10.40 4.85
C THR A 130 -16.66 -9.30 5.70
N GLU A 131 -17.04 -9.15 6.97
CA GLU A 131 -16.39 -8.24 7.91
C GLU A 131 -14.92 -8.62 8.15
N ASN A 132 -14.60 -9.92 8.25
CA ASN A 132 -13.22 -10.40 8.38
C ASN A 132 -12.40 -10.09 7.12
N LEU A 133 -12.95 -10.30 5.92
CA LEU A 133 -12.28 -9.96 4.66
C LEU A 133 -11.97 -8.46 4.54
N LEU A 134 -12.85 -7.60 5.06
CA LEU A 134 -12.66 -6.15 5.03
C LEU A 134 -11.83 -5.59 6.19
N ARG A 135 -11.64 -6.36 7.26
CA ARG A 135 -10.89 -5.93 8.47
C ARG A 135 -9.51 -5.32 8.14
N PRO A 136 -8.70 -5.88 7.22
CA PRO A 136 -7.39 -5.33 6.91
C PRO A 136 -7.43 -3.92 6.27
N PHE A 137 -8.57 -3.53 5.70
CA PHE A 137 -8.76 -2.25 5.01
C PHE A 137 -9.43 -1.17 5.87
N LYS A 138 -9.66 -1.45 7.15
CA LYS A 138 -10.30 -0.49 8.05
C LYS A 138 -9.47 0.81 8.14
N GLY A 139 -10.07 1.92 7.71
CA GLY A 139 -9.41 3.23 7.65
C GLY A 139 -8.85 3.60 6.27
N ASP A 140 -8.88 2.69 5.29
CA ASP A 140 -8.59 3.02 3.89
C ASP A 140 -9.82 3.67 3.26
N ALA A 141 -9.67 4.92 2.81
CA ALA A 141 -10.73 5.69 2.20
C ALA A 141 -11.37 4.98 0.98
N ARG A 142 -10.62 4.15 0.27
CA ARG A 142 -11.10 3.40 -0.91
C ARG A 142 -12.10 2.30 -0.55
N PHE A 143 -12.10 1.82 0.69
CA PHE A 143 -12.96 0.73 1.16
C PHE A 143 -14.12 1.20 2.05
N ASN A 144 -14.21 2.50 2.32
CA ASN A 144 -15.27 3.07 3.17
C ASN A 144 -16.67 2.77 2.63
N ASP A 145 -16.87 2.82 1.31
CA ASP A 145 -18.17 2.55 0.69
C ASP A 145 -18.57 1.07 0.85
N LEU A 146 -17.60 0.16 0.80
CA LEU A 146 -17.83 -1.28 1.04
C LEU A 146 -18.16 -1.53 2.51
N LEU A 147 -17.44 -0.89 3.44
CA LEU A 147 -17.73 -0.96 4.87
C LEU A 147 -19.12 -0.39 5.20
N ALA A 148 -19.51 0.73 4.60
CA ALA A 148 -20.85 1.30 4.76
C ALA A 148 -21.94 0.37 4.22
N THR A 149 -21.67 -0.34 3.13
CA THR A 149 -22.58 -1.36 2.56
C THR A 149 -22.77 -2.54 3.51
N VAL A 150 -21.70 -3.00 4.16
CA VAL A 150 -21.76 -4.05 5.19
C VAL A 150 -22.54 -3.59 6.42
N GLU A 151 -22.31 -2.38 6.91
CA GLU A 151 -23.08 -1.80 8.02
C GLU A 151 -24.57 -1.65 7.68
N LYS A 152 -24.90 -1.28 6.43
CA LYS A 152 -26.28 -1.28 5.94
C LYS A 152 -26.88 -2.70 6.00
N ALA A 153 -26.17 -3.71 5.50
CA ALA A 153 -26.63 -5.10 5.56
C ALA A 153 -26.88 -5.55 7.02
N LYS A 154 -25.95 -5.22 7.92
CA LYS A 154 -26.08 -5.49 9.35
C LYS A 154 -27.31 -4.84 9.97
N SER A 155 -27.57 -3.57 9.64
CA SER A 155 -28.74 -2.84 10.13
C SER A 155 -30.06 -3.52 9.76
N LEU A 156 -30.13 -4.10 8.55
CA LEU A 156 -31.31 -4.82 8.06
C LEU A 156 -31.57 -6.09 8.87
N LEU A 157 -30.51 -6.79 9.27
CA LEU A 157 -30.57 -8.02 10.06
C LEU A 157 -30.90 -7.78 11.53
N SER A 158 -30.55 -6.60 12.07
CA SER A 158 -30.93 -6.21 13.44
C SER A 158 -32.37 -5.72 13.59
N SER A 159 -33.11 -5.56 12.49
CA SER A 159 -34.54 -5.21 12.48
C SER A 159 -35.43 -6.46 12.46
N THR A 160 -36.77 -6.30 12.40
CA THR A 160 -37.69 -7.44 12.28
C THR A 160 -37.31 -8.28 11.06
N LEU A 161 -36.83 -9.49 11.32
CA LEU A 161 -36.36 -10.42 10.30
C LEU A 161 -37.56 -10.89 9.47
N ASN A 162 -37.57 -10.43 8.22
CA ASN A 162 -38.53 -10.84 7.21
C ASN A 162 -37.77 -11.13 5.91
N LEU A 163 -38.41 -11.88 5.02
CA LEU A 163 -37.86 -12.30 3.74
C LEU A 163 -37.23 -11.15 2.93
N LYS A 164 -37.84 -9.96 2.94
CA LYS A 164 -37.35 -8.79 2.20
C LYS A 164 -36.05 -8.23 2.79
N SER A 165 -35.98 -8.12 4.13
CA SER A 165 -34.76 -7.69 4.82
C SER A 165 -33.61 -8.68 4.60
N LEU A 166 -33.90 -9.99 4.60
CA LEU A 166 -32.93 -11.05 4.29
C LEU A 166 -32.41 -10.93 2.85
N ASP A 167 -33.30 -10.80 1.87
CA ASP A 167 -32.92 -10.67 0.46
C ASP A 167 -32.04 -9.44 0.20
N GLU A 168 -32.42 -8.28 0.76
CA GLU A 168 -31.63 -7.06 0.62
C GLU A 168 -30.26 -7.20 1.31
N ALA A 169 -30.19 -7.77 2.52
CA ALA A 169 -28.93 -8.00 3.22
C ALA A 169 -28.00 -8.96 2.43
N ILE A 170 -28.54 -10.07 1.91
CA ILE A 170 -27.82 -11.01 1.05
C ILE A 170 -27.29 -10.27 -0.19
N GLY A 171 -28.12 -9.47 -0.86
CA GLY A 171 -27.72 -8.71 -2.03
C GLY A 171 -26.56 -7.75 -1.78
N LEU A 172 -26.59 -7.03 -0.66
CA LEU A 172 -25.51 -6.12 -0.28
C LEU A 172 -24.20 -6.87 0.01
N LEU A 173 -24.26 -7.96 0.79
CA LEU A 173 -23.07 -8.76 1.14
C LEU A 173 -22.44 -9.43 -0.08
N LEU A 174 -23.25 -10.03 -0.95
CA LEU A 174 -22.76 -10.64 -2.19
C LEU A 174 -22.18 -9.61 -3.17
N CYS A 175 -22.74 -8.39 -3.20
CA CYS A 175 -22.17 -7.29 -3.98
C CYS A 175 -20.76 -6.94 -3.48
N VAL A 176 -20.58 -6.78 -2.16
CA VAL A 176 -19.27 -6.48 -1.55
C VAL A 176 -18.26 -7.58 -1.89
N ARG A 177 -18.63 -8.86 -1.71
CA ARG A 177 -17.75 -9.99 -2.06
C ARG A 177 -17.39 -10.00 -3.54
N GLY A 178 -18.36 -9.81 -4.44
CA GLY A 178 -18.11 -9.75 -5.87
C GLY A 178 -17.19 -8.60 -6.28
N VAL A 179 -17.16 -7.49 -5.53
CA VAL A 179 -16.17 -6.42 -5.71
C VAL A 179 -14.79 -6.87 -5.21
N LEU A 180 -14.71 -7.47 -4.02
CA LEU A 180 -13.45 -7.99 -3.49
C LEU A 180 -12.84 -9.04 -4.42
N ASP A 181 -13.63 -9.97 -4.96
CA ASP A 181 -13.11 -10.98 -5.88
C ASP A 181 -12.51 -10.38 -7.15
N LYS A 182 -13.06 -9.25 -7.63
CA LYS A 182 -12.51 -8.50 -8.77
C LYS A 182 -11.23 -7.74 -8.42
N LEU A 183 -11.12 -7.24 -7.19
CA LEU A 183 -9.95 -6.50 -6.72
C LEU A 183 -8.78 -7.41 -6.33
N LYS A 184 -9.05 -8.67 -5.98
CA LYS A 184 -8.02 -9.60 -5.50
C LYS A 184 -6.88 -9.82 -6.51
N PRO A 185 -7.12 -10.04 -7.81
CA PRO A 185 -6.05 -10.14 -8.80
C PRO A 185 -5.19 -8.88 -8.89
N GLU A 186 -5.79 -7.69 -8.81
CA GLU A 186 -5.08 -6.41 -8.84
C GLU A 186 -4.19 -6.24 -7.60
N ALA A 187 -4.72 -6.59 -6.42
CA ALA A 187 -3.96 -6.55 -5.18
C ALA A 187 -2.77 -7.52 -5.19
N LEU A 188 -2.97 -8.75 -5.70
CA LEU A 188 -1.88 -9.71 -5.88
C LEU A 188 -0.82 -9.21 -6.86
N MET A 189 -1.24 -8.56 -7.95
CA MET A 189 -0.31 -7.97 -8.92
C MET A 189 0.49 -6.82 -8.29
N MET A 190 -0.15 -5.95 -7.49
CA MET A 190 0.54 -4.91 -6.74
C MET A 190 1.54 -5.50 -5.75
N LEU A 191 1.17 -6.56 -5.02
CA LEU A 191 2.06 -7.26 -4.10
C LEU A 191 3.30 -7.82 -4.79
N ARG A 192 3.12 -8.52 -5.92
CA ARG A 192 4.23 -9.04 -6.74
C ARG A 192 5.12 -7.91 -7.28
N SER A 193 4.52 -6.79 -7.67
CA SER A 193 5.25 -5.61 -8.15
C SER A 193 6.07 -4.96 -7.04
N THR A 194 5.49 -4.80 -5.84
CA THR A 194 6.20 -4.28 -4.66
C THR A 194 7.35 -5.20 -4.26
N ALA A 195 7.11 -6.52 -4.22
CA ALA A 195 8.13 -7.52 -3.94
C ALA A 195 9.30 -7.45 -4.94
N SER A 196 8.99 -7.37 -6.25
CA SER A 196 10.00 -7.22 -7.30
C SER A 196 10.80 -5.93 -7.15
N SER A 197 10.12 -4.84 -6.78
CA SER A 197 10.76 -3.54 -6.53
C SER A 197 11.71 -3.61 -5.33
N LEU A 198 11.32 -4.30 -4.26
CA LEU A 198 12.16 -4.49 -3.07
C LEU A 198 13.41 -5.29 -3.40
N LEU A 199 13.29 -6.38 -4.17
CA LEU A 199 14.46 -7.19 -4.57
C LEU A 199 15.46 -6.38 -5.40
N ASN A 200 14.95 -5.57 -6.34
CA ASN A 200 15.79 -4.70 -7.16
C ASN A 200 16.45 -3.60 -6.33
N GLU A 201 15.70 -2.93 -5.45
CA GLU A 201 16.22 -1.86 -4.61
C GLU A 201 17.22 -2.39 -3.57
N SER A 202 16.96 -3.54 -2.96
CA SER A 202 17.89 -4.19 -2.02
C SER A 202 19.24 -4.49 -2.69
N ARG A 203 19.23 -5.02 -3.91
CA ARG A 203 20.46 -5.25 -4.69
C ARG A 203 21.18 -3.93 -4.97
N ALA A 204 20.46 -2.92 -5.46
CA ALA A 204 21.05 -1.62 -5.78
C ALA A 204 21.63 -0.93 -4.53
N VAL A 205 20.93 -0.97 -3.39
CA VAL A 205 21.40 -0.43 -2.11
C VAL A 205 22.63 -1.17 -1.62
N LYS A 206 22.70 -2.49 -1.77
CA LYS A 206 23.88 -3.27 -1.40
C LYS A 206 25.11 -2.90 -2.23
N GLU A 207 24.97 -2.84 -3.55
CA GLU A 207 26.05 -2.42 -4.46
C GLU A 207 26.53 -1.00 -4.13
N GLU A 208 25.59 -0.09 -3.87
CA GLU A 208 25.88 1.29 -3.51
C GLU A 208 26.58 1.40 -2.15
N ALA A 209 26.10 0.68 -1.13
CA ALA A 209 26.71 0.64 0.20
C ALA A 209 28.15 0.12 0.16
N GLU A 210 28.40 -0.93 -0.63
CA GLU A 210 29.75 -1.45 -0.87
C GLU A 210 30.64 -0.40 -1.56
N ARG A 211 30.12 0.33 -2.55
CA ARG A 211 30.83 1.42 -3.25
C ARG A 211 31.24 2.55 -2.31
N VAL A 212 30.33 2.99 -1.43
CA VAL A 212 30.60 4.09 -0.49
C VAL A 212 31.32 3.64 0.80
N GLY A 213 31.46 2.33 1.02
CA GLY A 213 32.14 1.74 2.17
C GLY A 213 31.31 1.76 3.46
N VAL A 214 29.99 1.61 3.34
CA VAL A 214 29.03 1.61 4.44
C VAL A 214 28.47 0.21 4.63
N ARG A 215 28.14 -0.16 5.87
CA ARG A 215 27.44 -1.43 6.13
C ARG A 215 25.98 -1.34 5.65
N PRO A 216 25.51 -2.21 4.75
CA PRO A 216 24.12 -2.19 4.30
C PRO A 216 23.18 -2.62 5.43
N PRO A 217 21.90 -2.20 5.37
CA PRO A 217 20.88 -2.69 6.29
C PRO A 217 20.67 -4.20 6.11
N ASP A 218 20.39 -4.89 7.21
CA ASP A 218 20.01 -6.30 7.16
C ASP A 218 18.60 -6.43 6.57
N THR A 219 18.53 -7.06 5.39
CA THR A 219 17.28 -7.26 4.65
C THR A 219 17.09 -8.70 4.20
N GLU A 220 17.81 -9.67 4.79
CA GLU A 220 17.73 -11.08 4.38
C GLU A 220 16.31 -11.65 4.56
N GLU A 221 15.68 -11.38 5.70
CA GLU A 221 14.30 -11.84 5.96
C GLU A 221 13.30 -11.21 4.98
N ALA A 222 13.41 -9.91 4.74
CA ALA A 222 12.51 -9.18 3.86
C ALA A 222 12.70 -9.55 2.38
N THR A 223 13.93 -9.82 1.95
CA THR A 223 14.22 -10.30 0.59
C THR A 223 13.73 -11.73 0.39
N SER A 224 13.94 -12.62 1.36
CA SER A 224 13.36 -13.98 1.32
C SER A 224 11.83 -13.94 1.27
N LEU A 225 11.22 -13.02 2.02
CA LEU A 225 9.78 -12.81 1.97
C LEU A 225 9.34 -12.30 0.60
N ALA A 226 10.03 -11.31 0.04
CA ALA A 226 9.72 -10.76 -1.28
C ALA A 226 9.83 -11.83 -2.39
N GLU A 227 10.85 -12.70 -2.36
CA GLU A 227 10.99 -13.82 -3.30
C GLU A 227 9.74 -14.71 -3.30
N LYS A 228 9.26 -15.09 -2.11
CA LYS A 228 8.01 -15.87 -1.98
C LYS A 228 6.80 -15.10 -2.52
N MET A 229 6.74 -13.79 -2.30
CA MET A 229 5.62 -12.95 -2.73
C MET A 229 5.59 -12.69 -4.23
N VAL A 230 6.71 -12.81 -4.94
CA VAL A 230 6.73 -12.77 -6.42
C VAL A 230 5.93 -13.94 -7.00
N GLU A 231 5.96 -15.10 -6.33
CA GLU A 231 5.30 -16.33 -6.77
C GLU A 231 3.94 -16.58 -6.09
N VAL A 232 3.45 -15.64 -5.28
CA VAL A 232 2.20 -15.79 -4.53
C VAL A 232 1.03 -16.15 -5.43
N THR A 233 0.25 -17.16 -5.08
CA THR A 233 -0.88 -17.65 -5.91
C THR A 233 -2.20 -16.95 -5.58
N SER A 234 -3.23 -17.20 -6.38
CA SER A 234 -4.59 -16.67 -6.17
C SER A 234 -5.27 -17.19 -4.89
N GLU A 235 -4.71 -18.21 -4.27
CA GLU A 235 -5.22 -18.83 -3.04
C GLU A 235 -4.88 -18.02 -1.78
N ALA A 236 -3.94 -17.06 -1.87
CA ALA A 236 -3.58 -16.23 -0.73
C ALA A 236 -4.81 -15.48 -0.16
N SER A 237 -4.93 -15.44 1.17
CA SER A 237 -6.01 -14.72 1.83
C SER A 237 -5.80 -13.20 1.77
N TRP A 238 -6.88 -12.43 1.88
CA TRP A 238 -6.80 -10.96 1.94
C TRP A 238 -5.98 -10.45 3.13
N GLU A 239 -6.04 -11.16 4.27
CA GLU A 239 -5.22 -10.86 5.44
C GLU A 239 -3.73 -11.02 5.13
N SER A 240 -3.34 -12.12 4.47
CA SER A 240 -1.95 -12.33 4.05
C SER A 240 -1.50 -11.29 3.03
N ILE A 241 -2.32 -11.00 2.02
CA ILE A 241 -2.00 -9.98 1.00
C ILE A 241 -1.76 -8.62 1.67
N SER A 242 -2.65 -8.20 2.57
CA SER A 242 -2.55 -6.91 3.26
C SER A 242 -1.33 -6.84 4.18
N TYR A 243 -1.08 -7.90 4.95
CA TYR A 243 0.09 -7.99 5.83
C TYR A 243 1.39 -7.87 5.05
N TYR A 244 1.58 -8.70 4.02
CA TYR A 244 2.81 -8.70 3.24
C TYR A 244 2.99 -7.42 2.42
N GLN A 245 1.90 -6.83 1.90
CA GLN A 245 1.99 -5.54 1.22
C GLN A 245 2.60 -4.48 2.13
N ARG A 246 2.09 -4.37 3.37
CA ARG A 246 2.57 -3.39 4.35
C ARG A 246 4.03 -3.62 4.71
N GLU A 247 4.39 -4.86 5.01
CA GLU A 247 5.76 -5.24 5.40
C GLU A 247 6.77 -4.90 4.30
N LEU A 248 6.43 -5.24 3.05
CA LEU A 248 7.29 -4.96 1.89
C LEU A 248 7.36 -3.46 1.59
N GLU A 249 6.25 -2.71 1.71
CA GLU A 249 6.25 -1.26 1.52
C GLU A 249 7.07 -0.52 2.57
N GLU A 250 6.96 -0.92 3.83
CA GLU A 250 7.73 -0.33 4.93
C GLU A 250 9.22 -0.59 4.74
N THR A 251 9.60 -1.82 4.41
CA THR A 251 11.00 -2.17 4.13
C THR A 251 11.53 -1.43 2.89
N LEU A 252 10.74 -1.36 1.83
CA LEU A 252 11.11 -0.62 0.61
C LEU A 252 11.34 0.87 0.92
N LYS A 253 10.52 1.46 1.79
CA LYS A 253 10.71 2.83 2.26
C LYS A 253 12.03 2.97 3.04
N GLN A 254 12.31 2.07 3.98
CA GLN A 254 13.57 2.08 4.74
C GLN A 254 14.80 1.98 3.82
N LEU A 255 14.75 1.13 2.78
CA LEU A 255 15.82 1.02 1.78
C LEU A 255 16.03 2.32 1.00
N ARG A 256 14.95 3.00 0.59
CA ARG A 256 15.03 4.30 -0.10
C ARG A 256 15.58 5.39 0.80
N ASP A 257 15.12 5.46 2.04
CA ASP A 257 15.61 6.42 3.02
C ASP A 257 17.12 6.19 3.32
N PHE A 258 17.56 4.92 3.34
CA PHE A 258 18.96 4.56 3.49
C PHE A 258 19.80 4.97 2.27
N LYS A 259 19.28 4.78 1.06
CA LYS A 259 19.91 5.25 -0.19
C LYS A 259 20.11 6.76 -0.22
N ASP A 260 19.10 7.51 0.22
CA ASP A 260 19.19 8.95 0.38
C ASP A 260 20.28 9.33 1.41
N SER A 261 20.39 8.58 2.50
CA SER A 261 21.46 8.74 3.49
C SER A 261 22.86 8.50 2.89
N MET A 262 23.03 7.52 2.00
CA MET A 262 24.32 7.30 1.32
C MET A 262 24.69 8.47 0.41
N SER A 263 23.72 9.02 -0.33
CA SER A 263 23.93 10.21 -1.16
C SER A 263 24.36 11.42 -0.32
N ARG A 264 23.80 11.56 0.88
CA ARG A 264 24.18 12.59 1.87
C ARG A 264 25.60 12.38 2.42
N LEU A 265 26.00 11.13 2.66
CA LEU A 265 27.35 10.80 3.09
C LEU A 265 28.39 11.19 2.05
N GLU A 266 28.11 10.99 0.76
CA GLU A 266 28.98 11.45 -0.32
C GLU A 266 29.20 12.96 -0.24
N VAL A 267 28.15 13.76 0.00
CA VAL A 267 28.27 15.22 0.19
C VAL A 267 29.20 15.55 1.36
N LEU A 268 29.03 14.92 2.52
CA LEU A 268 29.90 15.14 3.67
C LEU A 268 31.36 14.77 3.38
N ARG A 269 31.62 13.72 2.60
CA ARG A 269 32.97 13.34 2.19
C ARG A 269 33.61 14.38 1.27
N HIS A 270 32.87 14.92 0.31
CA HIS A 270 33.36 16.02 -0.54
C HIS A 270 33.72 17.24 0.30
N ILE A 271 32.92 17.55 1.33
CA ILE A 271 33.22 18.63 2.27
C ILE A 271 34.49 18.35 3.07
N ASP A 272 34.67 17.14 3.62
CA ASP A 272 35.89 16.77 4.35
C ASP A 272 37.14 16.89 3.46
N GLU A 273 37.06 16.43 2.21
CA GLU A 273 38.14 16.55 1.22
C GLU A 273 38.46 18.02 0.90
N ALA A 274 37.45 18.86 0.71
CA ALA A 274 37.62 20.29 0.46
C ALA A 274 38.22 21.02 1.68
N VAL A 275 37.77 20.69 2.89
CA VAL A 275 38.33 21.21 4.14
C VAL A 275 39.81 20.81 4.27
N ASP A 276 40.16 19.56 3.95
CA ASP A 276 41.54 19.05 4.01
C ASP A 276 42.43 19.77 3.01
N TYR A 277 41.93 19.98 1.79
CA TYR A 277 42.62 20.77 0.80
C TYR A 277 42.86 22.20 1.27
N VAL A 278 41.80 22.92 1.66
CA VAL A 278 41.86 24.32 2.10
C VAL A 278 42.83 24.47 3.27
N THR A 279 42.71 23.63 4.30
CA THR A 279 43.57 23.71 5.50
C THR A 279 45.03 23.31 5.23
N SER A 280 45.31 22.51 4.20
CA SER A 280 46.69 22.20 3.78
C SER A 280 47.37 23.34 3.03
N LYS A 281 46.59 24.08 2.22
CA LYS A 281 47.07 25.20 1.40
C LYS A 281 47.10 26.53 2.16
N LEU A 282 46.24 26.65 3.17
CA LEU A 282 46.02 27.87 3.96
C LEU A 282 46.12 27.53 5.45
N PRO A 283 47.33 27.18 5.95
CA PRO A 283 47.53 26.75 7.33
C PRO A 283 47.13 27.81 8.36
N GLU A 284 47.04 29.09 7.98
CA GLU A 284 46.50 30.16 8.81
C GLU A 284 45.02 29.98 9.19
N LEU A 285 44.24 29.20 8.43
CA LEU A 285 42.82 28.93 8.72
C LEU A 285 42.62 27.71 9.65
N ARG A 286 43.69 27.00 10.03
CA ARG A 286 43.58 25.69 10.70
C ARG A 286 42.95 25.72 12.09
N GLY A 287 43.09 26.80 12.85
CA GLY A 287 42.81 26.85 14.29
C GLY A 287 41.42 26.32 14.67
N GLU A 288 40.37 27.10 14.37
CA GLU A 288 38.99 26.77 14.73
C GLU A 288 38.36 25.71 13.81
N VAL A 289 38.92 25.53 12.62
CA VAL A 289 38.44 24.55 11.61
C VAL A 289 38.69 23.10 12.06
N VAL A 290 39.68 22.85 12.93
CA VAL A 290 39.97 21.50 13.44
C VAL A 290 38.80 20.90 14.23
N GLU A 291 38.06 21.71 14.97
CA GLU A 291 36.92 21.22 15.76
C GLU A 291 35.71 20.87 14.90
N ALA A 292 35.32 21.75 13.98
CA ALA A 292 34.26 21.47 13.01
C ALA A 292 34.61 20.25 12.14
N LYS A 293 35.87 20.12 11.72
CA LYS A 293 36.37 18.95 10.99
C LYS A 293 36.26 17.66 11.80
N ARG A 294 36.58 17.70 13.10
CA ARG A 294 36.46 16.52 13.97
C ARG A 294 35.02 16.02 14.02
N LYS A 295 34.06 16.93 14.25
CA LYS A 295 32.63 16.58 14.27
C LYS A 295 32.14 16.06 12.91
N LEU A 296 32.59 16.65 11.81
CA LEU A 296 32.29 16.16 10.46
C LEU A 296 32.79 14.71 10.28
N LYS A 297 34.00 14.41 10.75
CA LYS A 297 34.56 13.05 10.70
C LYS A 297 33.79 12.07 11.58
N ASP A 298 33.42 12.49 12.79
CA ASP A 298 32.62 11.66 13.69
C ASP A 298 31.28 11.30 13.03
N LEU A 299 30.61 12.27 12.40
CA LEU A 299 29.36 12.06 11.66
C LEU A 299 29.52 11.10 10.46
N ILE A 300 30.62 11.23 9.71
CA ILE A 300 30.95 10.31 8.60
C ILE A 300 31.18 8.88 9.12
N GLU A 301 31.90 8.72 10.23
CA GLU A 301 32.18 7.40 10.81
C GLU A 301 30.92 6.76 11.40
N GLU A 302 30.05 7.53 12.06
CA GLU A 302 28.75 7.04 12.50
C GLU A 302 27.87 6.59 11.32
N ALA A 303 27.86 7.34 10.22
CA ALA A 303 27.14 6.95 9.00
C ALA A 303 27.69 5.66 8.40
N LYS A 304 29.03 5.47 8.37
CA LYS A 304 29.65 4.20 7.94
C LYS A 304 29.25 3.00 8.79
N GLN A 305 29.01 3.24 10.08
CA GLN A 305 28.51 2.22 11.01
C GLN A 305 27.01 1.93 10.85
N GLY A 306 26.31 2.64 9.96
CA GLY A 306 24.91 2.40 9.61
C GLY A 306 23.93 3.41 10.20
N ARG A 307 24.39 4.51 10.81
CA ARG A 307 23.49 5.60 11.24
C ARG A 307 22.90 6.30 10.01
N MET A 308 21.58 6.49 9.99
CA MET A 308 20.92 7.30 8.98
C MET A 308 21.22 8.79 9.18
N LEU A 309 21.66 9.45 8.10
CA LEU A 309 21.88 10.88 8.04
C LEU A 309 20.60 11.58 7.60
N SER A 310 20.09 12.50 8.43
CA SER A 310 19.04 13.42 8.01
C SER A 310 19.59 14.59 7.21
N SER A 311 18.73 15.32 6.50
CA SER A 311 19.13 16.58 5.86
C SER A 311 19.58 17.63 6.88
N SER A 312 19.02 17.60 8.08
CA SER A 312 19.40 18.51 9.17
C SER A 312 20.83 18.25 9.65
N ASP A 313 21.22 16.98 9.79
CA ASP A 313 22.59 16.61 10.21
C ASP A 313 23.62 17.15 9.21
N VAL A 314 23.33 17.05 7.91
CA VAL A 314 24.21 17.57 6.85
C VAL A 314 24.27 19.10 6.87
N ASP A 315 23.11 19.76 6.94
CA ASP A 315 23.04 21.22 6.95
C ASP A 315 23.72 21.83 8.18
N GLU A 316 23.59 21.19 9.35
CA GLU A 316 24.27 21.60 10.58
C GLU A 316 25.78 21.43 10.46
N ALA A 317 26.26 20.27 10.00
CA ALA A 317 27.68 20.03 9.79
C ALA A 317 28.30 21.02 8.79
N VAL A 318 27.60 21.30 7.68
CA VAL A 318 28.00 22.34 6.71
C VAL A 318 28.10 23.70 7.40
N GLY A 319 27.04 24.10 8.12
CA GLY A 319 26.99 25.40 8.79
C GLY A 319 28.10 25.58 9.82
N GLU A 320 28.40 24.56 10.62
CA GLU A 320 29.48 24.60 11.60
C GLU A 320 30.86 24.75 10.94
N VAL A 321 31.11 24.04 9.84
CA VAL A 321 32.37 24.17 9.07
C VAL A 321 32.50 25.56 8.47
N GLU A 322 31.42 26.10 7.90
CA GLU A 322 31.41 27.45 7.35
C GLU A 322 31.64 28.52 8.41
N GLU A 323 31.00 28.41 9.56
CA GLU A 323 31.19 29.32 10.68
C GLU A 323 32.64 29.28 11.18
N ALA A 324 33.23 28.09 11.30
CA ALA A 324 34.63 27.93 11.70
C ALA A 324 35.60 28.61 10.72
N PHE A 325 35.38 28.48 9.40
CA PHE A 325 36.20 29.20 8.41
C PHE A 325 36.05 30.72 8.50
N MET A 326 34.83 31.21 8.72
CA MET A 326 34.57 32.64 8.86
C MET A 326 35.28 33.22 10.08
N LYS A 327 35.24 32.52 11.23
CA LYS A 327 35.94 32.93 12.45
C LYS A 327 37.46 32.81 12.33
N ALA A 328 37.96 31.75 11.72
CA ALA A 328 39.39 31.56 11.45
C ALA A 328 39.98 32.64 10.51
N GLY A 329 39.12 33.42 9.84
CA GLY A 329 39.53 34.63 9.14
C GLY A 329 39.53 34.52 7.62
N ALA A 330 38.65 33.70 7.04
CA ALA A 330 38.40 33.63 5.60
C ALA A 330 38.36 35.00 4.89
N ASN A 331 37.68 35.98 5.51
CA ASN A 331 37.59 37.36 4.99
C ASN A 331 38.92 38.12 5.01
N LYS A 332 39.78 37.85 6.00
CA LYS A 332 41.12 38.45 6.07
C LYS A 332 41.99 37.88 4.95
N LEU A 333 41.92 36.57 4.74
CA LEU A 333 42.65 35.89 3.67
C LEU A 333 42.26 36.42 2.27
N LEU A 334 40.96 36.63 2.01
CA LEU A 334 40.52 37.23 0.74
C LEU A 334 41.18 38.58 0.45
N LYS A 335 41.37 39.41 1.49
CA LYS A 335 42.05 40.71 1.35
C LYS A 335 43.52 40.52 0.98
N GLU A 336 44.22 39.60 1.64
CA GLU A 336 45.63 39.29 1.36
C GLU A 336 45.83 38.81 -0.09
N VAL A 337 44.97 37.91 -0.59
CA VAL A 337 45.03 37.45 -2.00
C VAL A 337 44.80 38.60 -2.98
N LYS A 338 43.84 39.49 -2.70
CA LYS A 338 43.60 40.69 -3.52
C LYS A 338 44.79 41.65 -3.51
N GLU A 339 45.49 41.77 -2.39
CA GLU A 339 46.71 42.56 -2.29
C GLU A 339 47.85 41.95 -3.12
N LEU A 340 48.09 40.63 -3.01
CA LEU A 340 49.07 39.92 -3.84
C LEU A 340 48.78 40.07 -5.33
N TYR A 341 47.52 39.94 -5.76
CA TYR A 341 47.11 40.16 -7.14
C TYR A 341 47.41 41.59 -7.61
N ARG A 342 47.09 42.61 -6.79
CA ARG A 342 47.39 44.02 -7.09
C ARG A 342 48.88 44.29 -7.22
N GLU A 343 49.70 43.72 -6.34
CA GLU A 343 51.16 43.83 -6.41
C GLU A 343 51.73 43.20 -7.67
N LEU A 344 51.27 42.00 -8.00
CA LEU A 344 51.69 41.28 -9.20
C LEU A 344 51.28 42.03 -10.47
N ARG A 345 50.06 42.58 -10.52
CA ARG A 345 49.58 43.43 -11.62
C ARG A 345 50.40 44.71 -11.78
N LYS A 346 50.80 45.36 -10.66
CA LYS A 346 51.70 46.53 -10.68
C LYS A 346 53.07 46.17 -11.25
N LYS A 347 53.66 45.03 -10.84
CA LYS A 347 54.99 44.58 -11.31
C LYS A 347 54.99 44.15 -12.78
N LEU A 348 53.91 43.54 -13.26
CA LEU A 348 53.79 43.06 -14.65
C LEU A 348 53.18 44.10 -15.62
N GLY A 349 52.95 45.34 -15.18
CA GLY A 349 52.46 46.42 -16.04
C GLY A 349 51.11 46.13 -16.70
N GLY A 350 50.21 45.40 -16.01
CA GLY A 350 48.85 45.12 -16.49
C GLY A 350 48.71 44.00 -17.52
N ARG A 351 49.76 43.23 -17.86
CA ARG A 351 49.73 42.13 -18.83
C ARG A 351 49.59 40.73 -18.20
N CYS A 352 48.81 40.61 -17.14
CA CYS A 352 48.69 39.35 -16.40
C CYS A 352 47.42 38.60 -16.82
N GLU A 353 47.54 37.36 -17.30
CA GLU A 353 46.41 36.45 -17.62
C GLU A 353 45.99 35.61 -16.39
N VAL A 354 46.42 35.98 -15.19
CA VAL A 354 46.02 35.27 -13.95
C VAL A 354 44.58 35.64 -13.61
N GLU A 355 43.77 34.63 -13.31
CA GLU A 355 42.38 34.79 -12.88
C GLU A 355 42.28 35.73 -11.68
N GLU A 356 41.33 36.67 -11.77
CA GLU A 356 41.03 37.57 -10.66
C GLU A 356 40.44 36.78 -9.49
N PRO A 357 40.87 37.02 -8.24
CA PRO A 357 40.33 36.28 -7.10
C PRO A 357 38.82 36.52 -6.95
N PRO A 358 38.07 35.53 -6.42
CA PRO A 358 36.63 35.65 -6.25
C PRO A 358 36.24 36.89 -5.41
N GLN A 359 35.09 37.50 -5.73
CA GLN A 359 34.79 38.84 -5.23
C GLN A 359 34.40 38.86 -3.74
N GLU A 360 33.69 37.84 -3.25
CA GLU A 360 33.23 37.73 -1.85
C GLU A 360 33.11 36.28 -1.37
N LEU A 361 33.30 36.07 -0.07
CA LEU A 361 33.13 34.79 0.64
C LEU A 361 31.88 34.86 1.52
N LYS A 362 30.76 34.31 1.06
CA LYS A 362 29.49 34.36 1.79
C LYS A 362 28.58 33.16 1.46
N GLY A 363 27.76 32.78 2.45
CA GLY A 363 26.67 31.82 2.31
C GLY A 363 27.14 30.37 2.18
N ARG A 364 26.17 29.47 1.95
CA ARG A 364 26.34 27.98 1.88
C ARG A 364 27.35 27.45 0.83
N ALA A 365 27.88 28.31 -0.03
CA ALA A 365 28.88 27.96 -1.06
C ALA A 365 30.29 28.43 -0.66
N LEU A 366 30.51 28.72 0.62
CA LEU A 366 31.76 29.30 1.12
C LEU A 366 32.95 28.36 0.92
N ILE A 367 32.76 27.06 1.09
CA ILE A 367 33.81 26.04 1.04
C ILE A 367 34.44 25.95 -0.36
N GLU A 368 33.61 25.88 -1.41
CA GLU A 368 34.07 25.86 -2.81
C GLU A 368 34.86 27.13 -3.16
N ARG A 369 34.37 28.30 -2.75
CA ARG A 369 35.06 29.59 -2.97
C ARG A 369 36.38 29.68 -2.21
N LEU A 370 36.45 29.13 -1.00
CA LEU A 370 37.70 29.03 -0.24
C LEU A 370 38.72 28.14 -0.94
N GLU A 371 38.26 27.04 -1.54
CA GLU A 371 39.10 26.15 -2.33
C GLU A 371 39.69 26.85 -3.57
N GLU A 372 38.86 27.59 -4.32
CA GLU A 372 39.30 28.41 -5.46
C GLU A 372 40.31 29.49 -5.03
N MET A 373 40.05 30.17 -3.93
CA MET A 373 40.99 31.14 -3.38
C MET A 373 42.32 30.51 -2.97
N ALA A 374 42.31 29.31 -2.38
CA ALA A 374 43.53 28.59 -2.03
C ALA A 374 44.38 28.31 -3.27
N LYS A 375 43.74 27.86 -4.37
CA LYS A 375 44.38 27.69 -5.69
C LYS A 375 44.95 29.00 -6.22
N CYS A 376 44.18 30.09 -6.13
CA CYS A 376 44.59 31.42 -6.59
C CYS A 376 45.81 31.95 -5.80
N LYS A 377 45.78 31.88 -4.47
CA LYS A 377 46.88 32.31 -3.59
C LYS A 377 48.16 31.53 -3.91
N GLU A 378 48.07 30.21 -4.03
CA GLU A 378 49.22 29.38 -4.34
C GLU A 378 49.86 29.74 -5.70
N LYS A 379 49.03 29.93 -6.74
CA LYS A 379 49.50 30.38 -8.07
C LYS A 379 50.20 31.74 -7.99
N LEU A 380 49.59 32.72 -7.31
CA LEU A 380 50.14 34.06 -7.15
C LEU A 380 51.45 34.07 -6.36
N GLU A 381 51.54 33.32 -5.26
CA GLU A 381 52.77 33.24 -4.47
C GLU A 381 53.91 32.60 -5.25
N ARG A 382 53.66 31.54 -6.04
CA ARG A 382 54.69 30.95 -6.92
C ARG A 382 55.19 31.96 -7.93
N LEU A 383 54.29 32.71 -8.56
CA LEU A 383 54.65 33.76 -9.52
C LEU A 383 55.47 34.87 -8.85
N VAL A 384 55.05 35.38 -7.68
CA VAL A 384 55.83 36.38 -6.94
C VAL A 384 57.21 35.85 -6.56
N LYS A 385 57.31 34.62 -6.06
CA LYS A 385 58.60 33.98 -5.70
C LYS A 385 59.52 33.87 -6.92
N SER A 386 59.00 33.45 -8.07
CA SER A 386 59.78 33.38 -9.32
C SER A 386 60.32 34.75 -9.76
N MET A 387 59.61 35.84 -9.44
CA MET A 387 60.05 37.21 -9.73
C MET A 387 61.03 37.79 -8.70
N VAL A 388 61.03 37.29 -7.46
CA VAL A 388 61.77 37.91 -6.33
C VAL A 388 63.03 37.12 -5.92
N GLY A 389 63.14 35.82 -6.24
CA GLY A 389 64.20 34.94 -5.73
C GLY A 389 65.12 34.29 -6.77
N GLY A 390 65.98 35.04 -7.46
CA GLY A 390 67.17 34.46 -8.11
C GLY A 390 67.94 35.38 -9.06
N PRO A 391 69.26 35.58 -8.87
CA PRO A 391 70.12 36.28 -9.83
C PRO A 391 70.35 35.41 -11.08
N ALA A 392 70.19 36.02 -12.25
CA ALA A 392 70.59 35.58 -13.59
C ALA A 392 71.10 34.13 -13.77
N ARG A 393 70.20 33.22 -14.13
CA ARG A 393 70.41 32.28 -15.26
C ARG A 393 69.11 32.18 -16.04
N THR A 394 69.06 33.00 -17.09
CA THR A 394 68.28 32.88 -18.33
C THR A 394 67.18 31.80 -18.32
N SER A 395 65.97 32.18 -17.89
CA SER A 395 64.77 31.66 -18.53
C SER A 395 64.25 32.77 -19.43
N SER A 396 64.33 32.53 -20.73
CA SER A 396 63.83 33.48 -21.73
C SER A 396 62.30 33.61 -21.60
N VAL A 397 61.75 34.70 -22.13
CA VAL A 397 60.29 34.90 -22.20
C VAL A 397 59.59 33.78 -22.98
N GLU A 398 60.32 33.06 -23.85
CA GLU A 398 59.85 31.82 -24.48
C GLU A 398 59.59 30.69 -23.48
N GLU A 399 60.45 30.44 -22.49
CA GLU A 399 60.26 29.36 -21.51
C GLU A 399 59.07 29.61 -20.56
N LEU A 400 58.85 30.87 -20.19
CA LEU A 400 57.65 31.27 -19.44
C LEU A 400 56.37 31.10 -20.27
N ARG A 401 56.45 31.33 -21.59
CA ARG A 401 55.34 31.08 -22.52
C ARG A 401 55.11 29.59 -22.78
N GLU A 402 56.16 28.77 -22.76
CA GLU A 402 56.09 27.32 -22.94
C GLU A 402 55.45 26.66 -21.71
N ALA A 403 55.86 27.02 -20.49
CA ALA A 403 55.23 26.56 -19.26
C ALA A 403 53.74 27.00 -19.13
N LEU A 404 53.39 28.17 -19.67
CA LEU A 404 52.01 28.64 -19.80
C LEU A 404 51.21 27.93 -20.91
N LYS A 405 51.89 27.36 -21.92
CA LYS A 405 51.29 26.55 -23.00
C LYS A 405 51.12 25.08 -22.59
N GLU A 406 52.10 24.48 -21.93
CA GLU A 406 52.00 23.12 -21.37
C GLU A 406 50.94 23.03 -20.27
N ALA A 407 50.68 24.11 -19.53
CA ALA A 407 49.55 24.20 -18.60
C ALA A 407 48.18 24.38 -19.30
N LYS A 408 48.15 24.68 -20.60
CA LYS A 408 46.94 24.84 -21.43
C LYS A 408 46.58 23.57 -22.22
N GLU A 409 47.54 22.70 -22.51
CA GLU A 409 47.33 21.43 -23.20
C GLU A 409 47.55 20.26 -22.21
N GLY A 410 46.45 19.71 -21.68
CA GLY A 410 46.50 18.36 -21.09
C GLY A 410 47.01 17.33 -22.13
N PRO A 411 47.53 16.17 -21.69
CA PRO A 411 48.41 15.34 -22.50
C PRO A 411 47.74 14.79 -23.77
N PRO A 412 48.41 14.76 -24.94
CA PRO A 412 47.98 13.91 -26.04
C PRO A 412 48.35 12.46 -25.74
N SER A 413 47.37 11.59 -25.92
CA SER A 413 47.49 10.12 -25.94
C SER A 413 48.60 9.65 -26.88
N THR A 414 49.29 8.61 -26.44
CA THR A 414 50.20 7.78 -27.24
C THR A 414 49.60 7.39 -28.59
N SER A 415 50.29 7.68 -29.69
CA SER A 415 50.60 6.76 -30.82
C SER A 415 51.39 7.49 -31.88
#